data_AF-A0A822DHQ9-F1
#
_entry.id   AF-A0A822DHQ9-F1
#
_cell.length_a   1.000
_cell.length_b   1.000
_cell.length_c   1.000
_cell.angle_alpha   90.00
_cell.angle_beta   90.00
_cell.angle_gamma   90.00
#
_symmetry.space_group_name_H-M   'P 1'
#
loop_
_entity.id
_entity.type
_entity.pdbx_description
1 polymer ?
#
loop_
_entity_poly.entity_id
_entity_poly.type
_entity_poly.pdbx_seq_one_letter_code
_entity_poly.pdbx_strand_id
1 'polypeptide(L)'
;MNKYFYNFFFLCRYEVCAYLEQISHEYSEKGDVQLAKRFLDDTAILYERSIQTYMRSNMLIHFAYADFEEQRLNIDKARSIYNRLLDINEANLKDPTLAYIQAMRFERRTDGIKSARTIFKRAREDIRTNYHIYVAAALMEYYCTKDNNIAFNIFNLGLKKYNQNLDYILSYIDYMTHLNEDHNARVLFERIL
;
A
#
# COMPACT_ATOMS: atom_id res chain seq x y z
N MET A 1 13.32 -25.09 5.89
CA MET A 1 12.51 -25.57 4.75
C MET A 1 11.24 -24.71 4.70
N ASN A 2 11.16 -23.59 3.96
CA ASN A 2 9.86 -22.94 3.63
C ASN A 2 9.91 -21.64 2.81
N LYS A 3 10.95 -20.79 2.85
CA LYS A 3 10.89 -19.48 2.13
C LYS A 3 10.78 -19.63 0.59
N TYR A 4 11.55 -20.55 0.00
CA TYR A 4 11.49 -20.85 -1.43
C TYR A 4 10.19 -21.55 -1.84
N PHE A 5 9.64 -22.39 -0.97
CA PHE A 5 8.36 -23.05 -1.21
C PHE A 5 7.21 -22.03 -1.18
N TYR A 6 7.16 -21.14 -0.18
CA TYR A 6 6.17 -20.06 -0.13
C TYR A 6 6.27 -19.09 -1.31
N ASN A 7 7.48 -18.72 -1.74
CA ASN A 7 7.68 -17.88 -2.93
C ASN A 7 7.26 -18.59 -4.22
N PHE A 8 7.56 -19.89 -4.37
CA PHE A 8 7.14 -20.68 -5.52
C PHE A 8 5.61 -20.79 -5.61
N PHE A 9 4.93 -21.07 -4.49
CA PHE A 9 3.48 -21.12 -4.45
C PHE A 9 2.83 -19.75 -4.70
N PHE A 10 3.44 -18.67 -4.23
CA PHE A 10 3.01 -17.31 -4.53
C PHE A 10 3.12 -17.04 -6.03
N LEU A 11 4.30 -17.31 -6.61
CA LEU A 11 4.57 -17.09 -8.03
C LEU A 11 3.59 -17.87 -8.90
N CYS A 12 3.42 -19.17 -8.66
CA CYS A 12 2.48 -19.99 -9.42
C CYS A 12 1.03 -19.49 -9.31
N ARG A 13 0.58 -19.07 -8.13
CA ARG A 13 -0.80 -18.57 -7.98
C ARG A 13 -0.99 -17.21 -8.63
N TYR A 14 -0.01 -16.32 -8.50
CA TYR A 14 -0.04 -15.02 -9.17
C TYR A 14 0.00 -15.18 -10.69
N GLU A 15 0.87 -16.04 -11.22
CA GLU A 15 0.96 -16.34 -12.66
C GLU A 15 -0.35 -16.94 -13.18
N VAL A 16 -0.98 -17.85 -12.42
CA VAL A 16 -2.29 -18.41 -12.80
C VAL A 16 -3.37 -17.31 -12.82
N CYS A 17 -3.42 -16.44 -11.81
CA CYS A 17 -4.39 -15.33 -11.83
C CYS A 17 -4.13 -14.37 -13.00
N ALA A 18 -2.87 -13.96 -13.22
CA ALA A 18 -2.50 -13.09 -14.33
C ALA A 18 -2.84 -13.71 -15.69
N TYR A 19 -2.64 -15.02 -15.84
CA TYR A 19 -3.01 -15.76 -17.04
C TYR A 19 -4.53 -15.79 -17.26
N LEU A 20 -5.32 -16.03 -16.20
CA LEU A 20 -6.79 -16.00 -16.29
C LEU A 20 -7.33 -14.61 -16.60
N GLU A 21 -6.72 -13.56 -16.06
CA GLU A 21 -7.03 -12.16 -16.40
C GLU A 21 -6.75 -11.88 -17.88
N GLN A 22 -5.58 -12.28 -18.39
CA GLN A 22 -5.24 -12.14 -19.81
C GLN A 22 -6.23 -12.88 -20.72
N ILE A 23 -6.55 -14.13 -20.38
CA ILE A 23 -7.55 -14.91 -21.13
C ILE A 23 -8.90 -14.20 -21.12
N SER A 24 -9.34 -13.69 -19.97
CA SER A 24 -10.61 -12.95 -19.87
C SER A 24 -10.62 -11.74 -20.81
N HIS A 25 -9.52 -10.99 -20.89
CA HIS A 25 -9.40 -9.87 -21.83
C HIS A 25 -9.51 -10.34 -23.29
N GLU A 26 -8.81 -11.40 -23.68
CA GLU A 26 -8.88 -11.95 -25.04
C GLU A 26 -10.29 -12.42 -25.43
N TYR A 27 -11.03 -13.07 -24.51
CA TYR A 27 -12.40 -13.52 -24.78
C TYR A 27 -13.41 -12.36 -24.83
N SER A 28 -13.17 -11.30 -24.05
CA SER A 28 -13.93 -10.06 -24.13
C SER A 28 -13.77 -9.40 -25.51
N GLU A 29 -12.53 -9.36 -26.03
CA GLU A 29 -12.25 -8.85 -27.39
C GLU A 29 -12.89 -9.70 -28.49
N LYS A 30 -12.95 -11.02 -28.29
CA LYS A 30 -13.60 -11.98 -29.21
C LYS A 30 -15.13 -11.94 -29.15
N GLY A 31 -15.72 -11.16 -28.22
CA GLY A 31 -17.17 -10.98 -28.09
C GLY A 31 -17.88 -12.00 -27.20
N ASP A 32 -17.16 -12.94 -26.57
CA ASP A 32 -17.74 -13.90 -25.61
C ASP A 32 -17.65 -13.35 -24.17
N VAL A 33 -18.56 -12.42 -23.88
CA VAL A 33 -18.63 -11.72 -22.60
C VAL A 33 -19.02 -12.65 -21.44
N GLN A 34 -19.76 -13.74 -21.71
CA GLN A 34 -20.18 -14.67 -20.66
C GLN A 34 -19.00 -15.52 -20.17
N LEU A 35 -18.18 -16.01 -21.09
CA LEU A 35 -17.01 -16.81 -20.74
C LEU A 35 -15.92 -15.96 -20.08
N ALA A 36 -15.69 -14.74 -20.58
CA ALA A 36 -14.78 -13.77 -19.94
C ALA A 36 -15.16 -13.53 -18.46
N LYS A 37 -16.46 -13.31 -18.18
CA LYS A 37 -16.95 -13.13 -16.82
C LYS A 37 -16.69 -14.34 -15.92
N ARG A 38 -16.86 -15.57 -16.43
CA ARG A 38 -16.56 -16.79 -15.67
C ARG A 38 -15.09 -16.86 -15.26
N PHE A 39 -14.16 -16.54 -16.15
CA PHE A 39 -12.74 -16.52 -15.82
C PHE A 39 -12.40 -15.47 -14.75
N LEU A 40 -13.05 -14.31 -14.76
CA LEU A 40 -12.88 -13.31 -13.70
C LEU A 40 -13.43 -13.80 -12.35
N ASP A 41 -14.56 -14.49 -12.35
CA ASP A 41 -15.15 -15.04 -11.11
C ASP A 41 -14.27 -16.18 -10.56
N ASP A 42 -13.75 -17.06 -11.42
CA ASP A 42 -12.81 -18.11 -11.03
C ASP A 42 -11.50 -17.53 -10.47
N THR A 43 -10.99 -16.46 -11.08
CA THR A 43 -9.81 -15.72 -10.60
C THR A 43 -10.05 -15.15 -9.20
N ALA A 44 -11.22 -14.54 -8.97
CA ALA A 44 -11.58 -14.01 -7.65
C ALA A 44 -11.64 -15.12 -6.59
N ILE A 45 -12.19 -16.28 -6.92
CA ILE A 45 -12.25 -17.44 -6.03
C ILE A 45 -10.84 -17.95 -5.71
N LEU A 46 -9.95 -17.98 -6.71
CA LEU A 46 -8.57 -18.41 -6.51
C LEU A 46 -7.81 -17.46 -5.59
N TYR A 47 -7.95 -16.14 -5.77
CA TYR A 47 -7.39 -15.16 -4.86
C TYR A 47 -7.94 -15.32 -3.45
N GLU A 48 -9.26 -15.38 -3.27
CA GLU A 48 -9.92 -15.52 -1.96
C GLU A 48 -9.45 -16.78 -1.21
N ARG A 49 -9.34 -17.91 -1.91
CA ARG A 49 -8.79 -19.13 -1.33
C ARG A 49 -7.34 -18.95 -0.90
N SER A 50 -6.52 -18.27 -1.71
CA SER A 50 -5.09 -18.07 -1.46
C SER A 50 -4.83 -17.29 -0.18
N ILE A 51 -5.58 -16.21 0.02
CA ILE A 51 -5.48 -15.35 1.20
C ILE A 51 -6.02 -16.04 2.47
N GLN A 52 -7.03 -16.91 2.37
CA GLN A 52 -7.61 -17.61 3.53
C GLN A 52 -6.80 -18.82 4.03
N THR A 53 -6.18 -19.57 3.12
CA THR A 53 -5.62 -20.89 3.45
C THR A 53 -4.11 -20.89 3.59
N TYR A 54 -3.37 -20.35 2.63
CA TYR A 54 -1.92 -20.55 2.52
C TYR A 54 -1.11 -19.27 2.79
N MET A 55 -1.66 -18.09 2.50
CA MET A 55 -0.86 -16.85 2.37
C MET A 55 -1.43 -15.66 3.16
N ARG A 56 -1.94 -15.90 4.36
CA ARG A 56 -2.55 -14.86 5.22
C ARG A 56 -1.64 -13.65 5.49
N SER A 57 -0.34 -13.89 5.64
CA SER A 57 0.64 -12.84 5.92
C SER A 57 1.36 -12.31 4.68
N ASN A 58 1.11 -12.86 3.49
CA ASN A 58 1.78 -12.40 2.27
C ASN A 58 1.09 -11.14 1.76
N MET A 59 1.78 -10.00 1.84
CA MET A 59 1.24 -8.72 1.37
C MET A 59 1.02 -8.67 -0.14
N LEU A 60 1.88 -9.31 -0.94
CA LEU A 60 1.85 -9.18 -2.40
C LEU A 60 0.57 -9.77 -3.00
N ILE A 61 0.10 -10.92 -2.49
CA ILE A 61 -1.13 -11.53 -2.99
C ILE A 61 -2.37 -10.69 -2.61
N HIS A 62 -2.33 -10.03 -1.45
CA HIS A 62 -3.42 -9.14 -1.04
C HIS A 62 -3.45 -7.88 -1.90
N PHE A 63 -2.28 -7.33 -2.27
CA PHE A 63 -2.21 -6.17 -3.18
C PHE A 63 -2.70 -6.53 -4.57
N ALA A 64 -2.22 -7.63 -5.15
CA ALA A 64 -2.69 -8.12 -6.45
C ALA A 64 -4.21 -8.35 -6.44
N TYR A 65 -4.74 -8.94 -5.35
CA TYR A 65 -6.17 -9.18 -5.26
C TYR A 65 -6.99 -7.89 -5.09
N ALA A 66 -6.50 -6.93 -4.30
CA ALA A 66 -7.16 -5.64 -4.14
C ALA A 66 -7.16 -4.84 -5.46
N ASP A 67 -6.04 -4.84 -6.20
CA ASP A 67 -5.93 -4.18 -7.51
C ASP A 67 -6.87 -4.86 -8.53
N PHE A 68 -7.00 -6.19 -8.50
CA PHE A 68 -7.95 -6.94 -9.33
C PHE A 68 -9.41 -6.56 -9.04
N GLU A 69 -9.80 -6.47 -7.76
CA GLU A 69 -11.16 -6.05 -7.40
C GLU A 69 -11.41 -4.55 -7.68
N GLU A 70 -10.38 -3.69 -7.57
CA GLU A 70 -10.44 -2.28 -7.98
C GLU A 70 -10.70 -2.16 -9.50
N GLN A 71 -10.02 -2.96 -10.33
CA GLN A 71 -10.26 -3.00 -11.79
C GLN A 71 -11.68 -3.46 -12.15
N ARG A 72 -12.26 -4.35 -11.35
CA ARG A 72 -13.67 -4.78 -11.46
C ARG A 72 -14.67 -3.76 -10.92
N LEU A 73 -14.21 -2.61 -10.42
CA LEU A 73 -15.00 -1.57 -9.76
C LEU A 73 -15.65 -2.03 -8.43
N ASN A 74 -15.16 -3.11 -7.83
CA ASN A 74 -15.61 -3.63 -6.55
C ASN A 74 -14.83 -2.99 -5.39
N ILE A 75 -14.97 -1.67 -5.23
CA ILE A 75 -14.18 -0.87 -4.28
C ILE A 75 -14.35 -1.33 -2.83
N ASP A 76 -15.59 -1.67 -2.41
CA ASP A 76 -15.85 -2.12 -1.04
C ASP A 76 -15.15 -3.44 -0.73
N LYS A 77 -14.99 -4.31 -1.73
CA LYS A 77 -14.29 -5.58 -1.58
C LYS A 77 -12.77 -5.36 -1.55
N ALA A 78 -12.23 -4.49 -2.40
CA ALA A 78 -10.83 -4.08 -2.29
C ALA A 78 -10.51 -3.49 -0.91
N ARG A 79 -11.40 -2.67 -0.35
CA ARG A 79 -11.28 -2.11 1.00
C ARG A 79 -11.33 -3.17 2.09
N SER A 80 -12.21 -4.18 1.97
CA SER A 80 -12.27 -5.27 2.94
C SER A 80 -10.99 -6.12 2.95
N ILE A 81 -10.38 -6.35 1.78
CA ILE A 81 -9.09 -7.04 1.64
C ILE A 81 -7.98 -6.28 2.38
N TYR A 82 -7.89 -4.96 2.21
CA TYR A 82 -6.92 -4.14 2.95
C TYR A 82 -7.19 -4.14 4.45
N ASN A 83 -8.44 -4.02 4.89
CA ASN A 83 -8.77 -4.04 6.32
C ASN A 83 -8.39 -5.36 6.98
N ARG A 84 -8.64 -6.49 6.31
CA ARG A 84 -8.19 -7.82 6.73
C ARG A 84 -6.68 -7.92 6.84
N LEU A 85 -5.95 -7.39 5.85
CA LEU A 85 -4.49 -7.40 5.87
C LEU A 85 -3.93 -6.60 7.06
N LEU A 86 -4.60 -5.51 7.44
CA LEU A 86 -4.18 -4.64 8.54
C LEU A 86 -4.56 -5.19 9.92
N ASP A 87 -5.57 -6.06 10.01
CA ASP A 87 -5.99 -6.68 11.26
C ASP A 87 -4.87 -7.56 11.84
N ILE A 88 -4.54 -7.31 13.11
CA ILE A 88 -3.53 -8.04 13.88
C ILE A 88 -3.90 -9.52 13.96
N ASN A 89 -5.17 -9.83 14.15
CA ASN A 89 -5.65 -11.18 14.39
C ASN A 89 -5.68 -12.03 13.11
N GLU A 90 -5.90 -11.40 11.96
CA GLU A 90 -6.09 -12.13 10.70
C GLU A 90 -4.78 -12.37 9.94
N ALA A 91 -4.00 -11.32 9.70
CA ALA A 91 -2.78 -11.41 8.89
C ALA A 91 -1.51 -11.68 9.72
N ASN A 92 -1.54 -11.37 11.02
CA ASN A 92 -0.39 -11.46 11.95
C ASN A 92 0.91 -10.90 11.34
N LEU A 93 0.81 -9.75 10.66
CA LEU A 93 1.95 -9.05 10.08
C LEU A 93 2.83 -8.46 11.20
N LYS A 94 4.13 -8.78 11.14
CA LYS A 94 5.15 -8.17 12.00
C LYS A 94 5.36 -6.69 11.68
N ASP A 95 5.34 -6.34 10.39
CA ASP A 95 5.47 -4.97 9.91
C ASP A 95 4.38 -4.69 8.86
N PRO A 96 3.29 -3.98 9.23
CA PRO A 96 2.21 -3.60 8.33
C PRO A 96 2.48 -2.28 7.60
N THR A 97 3.65 -1.67 7.73
CA THR A 97 3.93 -0.32 7.19
C THR A 97 3.67 -0.24 5.70
N LEU A 98 4.13 -1.23 4.92
CA LEU A 98 3.89 -1.28 3.48
C LEU A 98 2.39 -1.46 3.16
N ALA A 99 1.68 -2.27 3.94
CA ALA A 99 0.24 -2.45 3.78
C ALA A 99 -0.54 -1.15 4.04
N TYR A 100 -0.16 -0.38 5.06
CA TYR A 100 -0.74 0.93 5.31
C TYR A 100 -0.44 1.93 4.18
N ILE A 101 0.78 1.93 3.64
CA ILE A 101 1.14 2.80 2.51
C ILE A 101 0.27 2.49 1.28
N GLN A 102 0.09 1.19 0.96
CA GLN A 102 -0.76 0.79 -0.16
C GLN A 102 -2.24 1.10 0.09
N ALA A 103 -2.76 0.79 1.28
CA ALA A 103 -4.13 1.15 1.65
C ALA A 103 -4.37 2.67 1.59
N MET A 104 -3.40 3.48 2.01
CA MET A 104 -3.47 4.95 1.92
C MET A 104 -3.49 5.43 0.46
N ARG A 105 -2.70 4.81 -0.42
CA ARG A 105 -2.71 5.10 -1.86
C ARG A 105 -4.02 4.70 -2.51
N PHE A 106 -4.57 3.55 -2.15
CA PHE A 106 -5.87 3.05 -2.59
C PHE A 106 -7.00 4.01 -2.20
N GLU A 107 -7.16 4.32 -0.90
CA GLU A 107 -8.22 5.22 -0.42
C GLU A 107 -8.12 6.62 -1.03
N ARG A 108 -6.91 7.09 -1.32
CA ARG A 108 -6.73 8.35 -2.05
C ARG A 108 -7.28 8.26 -3.48
N ARG A 109 -7.04 7.16 -4.19
CA ARG A 109 -7.53 6.96 -5.57
C ARG A 109 -9.05 6.87 -5.63
N THR A 110 -9.68 6.22 -4.66
CA THR A 110 -11.12 5.92 -4.69
C THR A 110 -11.97 7.01 -4.03
N ASP A 111 -11.59 7.46 -2.84
CA ASP A 111 -12.42 8.31 -1.97
C ASP A 111 -11.75 9.67 -1.66
N GLY A 112 -10.53 9.87 -2.16
CA GLY A 112 -9.79 11.12 -2.06
C GLY A 112 -9.00 11.30 -0.76
N ILE A 113 -8.46 12.52 -0.60
CA ILE A 113 -7.44 12.81 0.42
C ILE A 113 -7.94 12.66 1.86
N LYS A 114 -9.24 12.91 2.12
CA LYS A 114 -9.83 12.77 3.46
C LYS A 114 -9.81 11.31 3.93
N SER A 115 -10.13 10.37 3.05
CA SER A 115 -10.08 8.94 3.37
C SER A 115 -8.63 8.49 3.63
N ALA A 116 -7.69 8.91 2.77
CA ALA A 116 -6.27 8.62 2.94
C ALA A 116 -5.71 9.10 4.30
N ARG A 117 -6.09 10.30 4.75
CA ARG A 117 -5.71 10.82 6.10
C ARG A 117 -6.24 9.96 7.24
N THR A 118 -7.40 9.33 7.07
CA THR A 118 -7.97 8.40 8.05
C THR A 118 -7.11 7.14 8.17
N ILE A 119 -6.62 6.61 7.04
CA ILE A 119 -5.67 5.49 7.04
C ILE A 119 -4.34 5.90 7.69
N PHE A 120 -3.82 7.09 7.37
CA PHE A 120 -2.61 7.60 8.01
C PHE A 120 -2.78 7.71 9.54
N LYS A 121 -3.93 8.21 10.01
CA LYS A 121 -4.24 8.26 11.43
C LYS A 121 -4.18 6.87 12.08
N ARG A 122 -4.86 5.88 11.48
CA ARG A 122 -4.84 4.48 11.94
C ARG A 122 -3.41 3.92 11.99
N ALA A 123 -2.61 4.20 10.96
CA ALA A 123 -1.23 3.72 10.89
C ALA A 123 -0.36 4.27 12.04
N ARG A 124 -0.53 5.55 12.42
CA ARG A 124 0.21 6.14 13.54
C ARG A 124 -0.13 5.52 14.90
N GLU A 125 -1.34 5.02 15.05
CA GLU A 125 -1.84 4.37 16.28
C GLU A 125 -1.34 2.91 16.38
N ASP A 126 -0.92 2.31 15.28
CA ASP A 126 -0.34 0.97 15.26
C ASP A 126 1.17 1.00 15.58
N ILE A 127 1.54 0.37 16.69
CA ILE A 127 2.91 0.31 17.21
C ILE A 127 3.88 -0.46 16.30
N ARG A 128 3.36 -1.32 15.42
CA ARG A 128 4.17 -2.12 14.49
C ARG A 128 4.67 -1.30 13.30
N THR A 129 4.16 -0.09 13.11
CA THR A 129 4.49 0.76 11.97
C THR A 129 5.84 1.45 12.10
N ASN A 130 6.51 1.60 10.95
CA ASN A 130 7.83 2.17 10.81
C ASN A 130 7.78 3.54 10.12
N TYR A 131 8.89 4.27 10.11
CA TYR A 131 8.97 5.66 9.65
C TYR A 131 8.48 5.87 8.20
N HIS A 132 8.58 4.86 7.33
CA HIS A 132 8.18 4.93 5.91
C HIS A 132 6.75 5.45 5.71
N ILE A 133 5.83 5.21 6.65
CA ILE A 133 4.47 5.72 6.56
C ILE A 133 4.42 7.26 6.60
N TYR A 134 5.27 7.89 7.41
CA TYR A 134 5.35 9.35 7.50
C TYR A 134 5.91 9.95 6.21
N VAL A 135 6.97 9.34 5.66
CA VAL A 135 7.55 9.75 4.37
C VAL A 135 6.51 9.63 3.27
N ALA A 136 5.84 8.48 3.18
CA ALA A 136 4.81 8.25 2.17
C ALA A 136 3.63 9.21 2.29
N ALA A 137 3.16 9.51 3.51
CA ALA A 137 2.06 10.44 3.74
C ALA A 137 2.44 11.87 3.39
N ALA A 138 3.65 12.31 3.77
CA ALA A 138 4.13 13.66 3.45
C ALA A 138 4.29 13.86 1.94
N LEU A 139 4.92 12.91 1.24
CA LEU A 139 5.07 12.96 -0.22
C LEU A 139 3.72 12.90 -0.94
N MET A 140 2.77 12.10 -0.43
CA MET A 140 1.43 12.03 -0.98
C MET A 140 0.72 13.39 -0.91
N GLU A 141 0.78 14.07 0.23
CA GLU A 141 0.23 15.42 0.38
C GLU A 141 0.96 16.40 -0.55
N TYR A 142 2.30 16.43 -0.51
CA TYR A 142 3.10 17.32 -1.34
C TYR A 142 2.77 17.22 -2.84
N TYR A 143 2.75 16.01 -3.40
CA TYR A 143 2.48 15.82 -4.83
C TYR A 143 1.02 16.06 -5.21
N CYS A 144 0.07 15.78 -4.31
CA CYS A 144 -1.36 15.82 -4.64
C CYS A 144 -2.02 17.16 -4.32
N THR A 145 -1.74 17.75 -3.16
CA THR A 145 -2.37 19.00 -2.70
C THR A 145 -1.53 20.23 -2.99
N LYS A 146 -0.25 20.05 -3.35
CA LYS A 146 0.75 21.12 -3.55
C LYS A 146 0.91 22.03 -2.33
N ASP A 147 0.49 21.56 -1.16
CA ASP A 147 0.63 22.28 0.11
C ASP A 147 1.88 21.80 0.85
N ASN A 148 2.93 22.61 0.74
CA ASN A 148 4.22 22.35 1.38
C ASN A 148 4.11 22.34 2.91
N ASN A 149 3.16 23.09 3.49
CA ASN A 149 3.03 23.20 4.96
C ASN A 149 2.54 21.88 5.57
N ILE A 150 1.61 21.18 4.90
CA ILE A 150 1.08 19.92 5.41
C ILE A 150 2.17 18.84 5.38
N ALA A 151 2.88 18.72 4.26
CA ALA A 151 3.98 17.78 4.13
C ALA A 151 5.09 18.07 5.17
N PHE A 152 5.46 19.34 5.36
CA PHE A 152 6.38 19.77 6.41
C PHE A 152 5.91 19.37 7.82
N ASN A 153 4.62 19.60 8.13
CA ASN A 153 4.04 19.23 9.42
C ASN A 153 4.07 17.72 9.67
N ILE A 154 3.84 16.91 8.63
CA ILE A 154 3.92 15.45 8.72
C ILE A 154 5.36 15.00 8.98
N PHE A 155 6.35 15.59 8.30
CA PHE A 155 7.76 15.30 8.57
C PHE A 155 8.19 15.72 9.98
N ASN A 156 7.81 16.90 10.45
CA ASN A 156 8.11 17.29 11.83
C ASN A 156 7.43 16.38 12.87
N LEU A 157 6.24 15.86 12.55
CA LEU A 157 5.56 14.89 13.39
C LEU A 157 6.32 13.56 13.46
N GLY A 158 6.81 13.05 12.32
CA GLY A 158 7.60 11.82 12.29
C GLY A 158 8.98 12.01 12.93
N LEU A 159 9.59 13.18 12.80
CA LEU A 159 10.89 13.50 13.43
C LEU A 159 10.83 13.40 14.95
N LYS A 160 9.72 13.77 15.59
CA LYS A 160 9.54 13.59 17.05
C LYS A 160 9.66 12.13 17.48
N LYS A 161 9.33 11.17 16.62
CA LYS A 161 9.35 9.73 16.92
C LYS A 161 10.60 9.02 16.39
N TYR A 162 11.15 9.47 15.25
CA TYR A 162 12.24 8.81 14.53
C TYR A 162 13.48 9.71 14.36
N ASN A 163 13.76 10.61 15.31
CA ASN A 163 14.93 11.51 15.29
C ASN A 163 16.30 10.82 15.34
N GLN A 164 16.36 9.53 15.70
CA GLN A 164 17.60 8.74 15.69
C GLN A 164 17.70 7.85 14.46
N ASN A 165 16.67 7.81 13.61
CA ASN A 165 16.66 6.99 12.41
C ASN A 165 17.27 7.77 11.23
N LEU A 166 18.46 7.36 10.80
CA LEU A 166 19.19 8.02 9.71
C LEU A 166 18.42 7.97 8.38
N ASP A 167 17.79 6.84 8.05
CA ASP A 167 17.05 6.69 6.80
C ASP A 167 15.84 7.64 6.71
N TYR A 168 15.18 7.87 7.86
CA TYR A 168 14.10 8.85 7.98
C TYR A 168 14.61 10.28 7.78
N ILE A 169 15.72 10.63 8.45
CA ILE A 169 16.35 11.94 8.34
C ILE A 169 16.78 12.22 6.91
N LEU A 170 17.43 11.25 6.25
CA LEU A 170 17.83 11.35 4.84
C LEU A 170 16.61 11.59 3.94
N SER A 171 15.53 10.83 4.14
CA SER A 171 14.28 11.03 3.39
C SER A 171 13.68 12.43 3.60
N TYR A 172 13.84 13.01 4.80
CA TYR A 172 13.37 14.36 5.10
C TYR A 172 14.27 15.43 4.47
N ILE A 173 15.58 15.24 4.50
CA ILE A 173 16.54 16.13 3.83
C ILE A 173 16.29 16.12 2.32
N ASP A 174 16.12 14.94 1.71
CA ASP A 174 15.82 14.83 0.29
C ASP A 174 14.58 15.65 -0.07
N TYR A 175 13.51 15.54 0.71
CA TYR A 175 12.31 16.38 0.52
C TYR A 175 12.61 17.88 0.60
N MET A 176 13.42 18.31 1.58
CA MET A 176 13.80 19.73 1.75
C MET A 176 14.62 20.27 0.58
N THR A 177 15.56 19.48 0.06
CA THR A 177 16.36 19.86 -1.11
C THR A 177 15.48 20.05 -2.34
N HIS A 178 14.44 19.24 -2.52
CA HIS A 178 13.52 19.41 -3.65
C HIS A 178 12.68 20.70 -3.57
N LEU A 179 12.53 21.30 -2.38
CA LEU A 179 11.81 22.56 -2.21
C LEU A 179 12.68 23.81 -2.46
N ASN A 180 13.99 23.66 -2.69
CA ASN A 180 14.97 24.76 -2.70
C ASN A 180 14.92 25.62 -1.43
N GLU A 181 14.50 25.05 -0.30
CA GLU A 181 14.50 25.73 0.99
C GLU A 181 15.83 25.49 1.72
N ASP A 182 16.95 25.93 1.11
CA ASP A 182 18.31 25.74 1.63
C ASP A 182 18.46 26.23 3.08
N HIS A 183 17.74 27.30 3.44
CA HIS A 183 17.67 27.80 4.81
C HIS A 183 17.02 26.80 5.76
N ASN A 184 15.88 26.20 5.38
CA ASN A 184 15.18 25.23 6.21
C ASN A 184 15.92 23.91 6.30
N ALA A 185 16.57 23.47 5.22
CA ALA A 185 17.48 22.33 5.23
C ALA A 185 18.61 22.54 6.24
N ARG A 186 19.23 23.73 6.24
CA ARG A 186 20.28 24.08 7.21
C ARG A 186 19.79 24.10 8.65
N VAL A 187 18.63 24.71 8.91
CA VAL A 187 18.02 24.74 10.26
C VAL A 187 17.68 23.32 10.74
N LEU A 188 17.27 22.43 9.83
CA LEU A 188 17.04 21.02 10.15
C LEU A 188 18.35 20.31 10.54
N PHE A 189 19.44 20.52 9.80
CA PHE A 189 20.76 19.98 10.16
C PHE A 189 21.23 20.47 11.53
N GLU A 190 21.09 21.75 11.82
CA GLU A 190 21.46 22.35 13.13
C GLU A 190 20.62 21.83 14.31
N ARG A 191 19.45 21.24 14.03
CA ARG A 191 18.59 20.61 15.06
C ARG A 191 18.85 19.13 15.29
N ILE A 192 19.46 18.45 14.33
CA ILE A 192 19.69 17.00 14.35
C ILE A 192 21.11 16.66 14.85
N LEU A 193 22.08 17.53 14.56
CA LEU A 193 23.47 17.45 15.07
C LEU A 193 23.57 18.02 16.50
#